data_AF-A0A8C8UFA7-F1
#
_entry.id   AF-A0A8C8UFA7-F1
#
_cell.length_a   1.000
_cell.length_b   1.000
_cell.length_c   1.000
_cell.angle_alpha   90.00
_cell.angle_beta   90.00
_cell.angle_gamma   90.00
#
_symmetry.space_group_name_H-M   'P 1'
#
loop_
_entity.id
_entity.type
_entity.pdbx_description
1 polymer ?
#
loop_
_entity_poly.entity_id
_entity_poly.type
_entity_poly.pdbx_seq_one_letter_code
_entity_poly.pdbx_strand_id
1 'polypeptide(L)'
;AGGVAGSSLEKRGLQPGTAPTPACWLSLPLLGAPPASPRLRVRPWWFPEHELENPLVLYMEAWLAEMIFGPNRSLISEIEWISQALLRVDTVDSGKMAEITIYGRPSVKNRMKNILSNLATWHKEHHVQRGERPLRTQVLAAHTQAHHPPAQP
;
A
#
# COMPACT_ATOMS: atom_id res chain seq x y z
N ALA A 1 -48.45 -31.91 -70.19
CA ALA A 1 -47.02 -31.59 -70.35
C ALA A 1 -46.61 -30.80 -69.11
N GLY A 2 -45.98 -31.42 -68.09
CA GLY A 2 -44.51 -31.63 -68.00
C GLY A 2 -43.90 -30.36 -67.38
N GLY A 3 -43.49 -30.31 -66.11
CA GLY A 3 -42.26 -30.91 -65.54
C GLY A 3 -41.22 -29.79 -65.37
N VAL A 4 -41.08 -29.17 -64.19
CA VAL A 4 -40.01 -29.35 -63.17
C VAL A 4 -38.57 -29.28 -63.70
N ALA A 5 -37.75 -28.45 -63.01
CA ALA A 5 -36.34 -28.63 -62.63
C ALA A 5 -35.29 -27.65 -63.22
N GLY A 6 -34.62 -26.96 -62.29
CA GLY A 6 -33.16 -26.72 -62.29
C GLY A 6 -32.66 -25.55 -63.14
N SER A 7 -31.55 -24.87 -62.86
CA SER A 7 -30.53 -24.88 -61.80
C SER A 7 -29.59 -23.72 -62.16
N SER A 8 -28.96 -23.10 -61.16
CA SER A 8 -27.55 -22.68 -61.17
C SER A 8 -27.00 -21.72 -62.25
N LEU A 9 -26.39 -20.63 -61.78
CA LEU A 9 -25.08 -20.07 -62.18
C LEU A 9 -25.13 -18.55 -61.90
N GLU A 10 -24.41 -18.01 -60.92
CA GLU A 10 -22.96 -17.73 -60.94
C GLU A 10 -22.78 -16.21 -60.89
N LYS A 11 -22.59 -15.67 -59.67
CA LYS A 11 -22.01 -14.35 -59.50
C LYS A 11 -20.53 -14.50 -59.17
N ARG A 12 -19.70 -14.44 -60.21
CA ARG A 12 -18.27 -14.08 -60.11
C ARG A 12 -18.17 -12.57 -59.87
N GLY A 13 -17.29 -12.15 -58.96
CA GLY A 13 -16.80 -10.77 -58.97
C GLY A 13 -16.25 -10.20 -57.67
N LEU A 14 -15.05 -10.65 -57.29
CA LEU A 14 -13.91 -9.79 -56.94
C LEU A 14 -13.85 -9.03 -55.57
N GLN A 15 -13.09 -9.65 -54.66
CA GLN A 15 -12.00 -9.14 -53.80
C GLN A 15 -12.29 -8.33 -52.50
N PRO A 16 -11.44 -8.53 -51.46
CA PRO A 16 -11.71 -8.13 -50.09
C PRO A 16 -11.17 -6.72 -49.78
N GLY A 17 -12.04 -5.86 -49.29
CA GLY A 17 -11.66 -4.59 -48.68
C GLY A 17 -11.30 -4.80 -47.21
N THR A 18 -10.02 -4.64 -46.90
CA THR A 18 -9.39 -4.63 -45.59
C THR A 18 -10.20 -3.81 -44.58
N ALA A 19 -10.82 -4.48 -43.60
CA ALA A 19 -11.41 -3.81 -42.45
C ALA A 19 -10.30 -3.42 -41.46
N PRO A 20 -10.30 -2.18 -40.93
CA PRO A 20 -9.27 -1.72 -40.01
C PRO A 20 -9.47 -2.38 -38.64
N THR A 21 -8.38 -2.91 -38.10
CA THR A 21 -8.25 -3.33 -36.70
C THR A 21 -8.73 -2.20 -35.78
N PRO A 22 -9.64 -2.43 -34.81
CA PRO A 22 -9.88 -1.43 -33.79
C PRO A 22 -8.61 -1.35 -32.94
N ALA A 23 -7.87 -0.27 -33.17
CA ALA A 23 -6.70 0.13 -32.42
C ALA A 23 -6.97 0.01 -30.92
N CYS A 24 -6.01 -0.61 -30.23
CA CYS A 24 -5.88 -0.63 -28.79
C CYS A 24 -6.26 0.74 -28.24
N TRP A 25 -7.37 0.77 -27.51
CA TRP A 25 -7.82 1.96 -26.80
C TRP A 25 -6.80 2.22 -25.71
N LEU A 26 -5.85 3.07 -26.06
CA LEU A 26 -5.23 4.04 -25.18
C LEU A 26 -4.67 3.44 -23.89
N SER A 27 -3.49 2.83 -24.02
CA SER A 27 -2.47 2.95 -22.98
C SER A 27 -2.17 4.43 -22.78
N LEU A 28 -2.96 5.10 -21.94
CA LEU A 28 -2.52 6.38 -21.38
C LEU A 28 -1.29 6.07 -20.53
N PRO A 29 -0.13 6.72 -20.77
CA PRO A 29 0.86 6.78 -19.72
C PRO A 29 0.16 7.47 -18.55
N LEU A 30 0.05 6.76 -17.42
CA LEU A 30 -0.42 7.33 -16.16
C LEU A 30 0.59 8.42 -15.80
N LEU A 31 0.40 9.61 -16.35
CA LEU A 31 1.17 10.81 -16.07
C LEU A 31 1.12 10.94 -14.55
N GLY A 32 2.30 10.82 -13.93
CA GLY A 32 2.46 10.64 -12.50
C GLY A 32 1.47 11.51 -11.76
N ALA A 33 0.56 10.86 -11.03
CA ALA A 33 -0.34 11.57 -10.13
C ALA A 33 0.55 12.52 -9.31
N PRO A 34 0.23 13.83 -9.26
CA PRO A 34 1.01 14.73 -8.43
C PRO A 34 1.09 14.11 -7.04
N PRO A 35 2.28 14.08 -6.40
CA PRO A 35 2.41 13.54 -5.05
C PRO A 35 1.31 14.19 -4.24
N ALA A 36 0.45 13.35 -3.63
CA ALA A 36 -0.78 13.76 -2.99
C ALA A 36 -0.54 15.09 -2.27
N SER A 37 -1.06 16.18 -2.85
CA SER A 37 -0.76 17.53 -2.38
C SER A 37 -1.00 17.54 -0.88
N PRO A 38 -0.11 18.15 -0.06
CA PRO A 38 -0.27 18.13 1.39
C PRO A 38 -1.67 18.63 1.68
N ARG A 39 -2.55 17.71 2.09
CA ARG A 39 -3.94 18.05 2.36
C ARG A 39 -3.85 19.05 3.49
N LEU A 40 -4.08 20.32 3.17
CA LEU A 40 -4.14 21.40 4.14
C LEU A 40 -5.27 21.05 5.10
N ARG A 41 -4.92 20.36 6.19
CA ARG A 41 -5.89 20.05 7.24
C ARG A 41 -6.13 21.35 7.99
N VAL A 42 -7.39 21.74 8.04
CA VAL A 42 -7.84 22.86 8.86
C VAL A 42 -7.61 22.50 10.34
N ARG A 43 -7.08 23.42 11.13
CA ARG A 43 -6.90 23.25 12.58
C ARG A 43 -8.24 22.83 13.23
N PRO A 44 -8.28 21.73 13.99
CA PRO A 44 -9.48 21.35 14.73
C PRO A 44 -9.88 22.43 15.75
N TRP A 45 -11.19 22.61 15.97
CA TRP A 45 -11.72 23.64 16.88
C TRP A 45 -11.22 23.49 18.32
N TRP A 46 -10.92 22.27 18.76
CA TRP A 46 -10.44 21.94 20.10
C TRP A 46 -8.95 22.23 20.31
N PHE A 47 -8.17 22.37 19.23
CA PHE A 47 -6.71 22.50 19.33
C PHE A 47 -6.30 23.97 19.52
N PRO A 48 -5.60 24.35 20.61
CA PRO A 48 -5.25 25.74 20.85
C PRO A 48 -4.26 26.30 19.81
N GLU A 49 -4.44 27.55 19.41
CA GLU A 49 -3.61 28.18 18.37
C GLU A 49 -2.14 28.37 18.82
N HIS A 50 -1.90 28.79 20.06
CA HIS A 50 -0.55 28.97 20.59
C HIS A 50 0.25 27.65 20.67
N GLU A 51 -0.41 26.49 20.71
CA GLU A 51 0.26 25.19 20.69
C GLU A 51 0.74 24.79 19.28
N LEU A 52 0.42 25.59 18.24
CA LEU A 52 0.98 25.45 16.89
C LEU A 52 2.41 25.99 16.79
N GLU A 53 2.85 26.79 17.77
CA GLU A 53 4.19 27.36 17.77
C GLU A 53 5.25 26.30 18.10
N ASN A 54 6.40 26.40 17.44
CA ASN A 54 7.58 25.57 17.68
C ASN A 54 7.27 24.06 17.65
N PRO A 55 6.81 23.53 16.50
CA PRO A 55 6.51 22.11 16.37
C PRO A 55 7.74 21.24 16.60
N LEU A 56 7.51 20.00 17.02
CA LEU A 56 8.54 18.96 17.05
C LEU A 56 8.46 18.16 15.75
N VAL A 57 9.57 18.08 15.01
CA VAL A 57 9.66 17.31 13.77
C VAL A 57 10.50 16.05 14.00
N LEU A 58 10.02 14.93 13.49
CA LEU A 58 10.76 13.66 13.45
C LEU A 58 10.61 13.01 12.08
N TYR A 59 11.57 12.15 11.73
CA TYR A 59 11.58 11.44 10.45
C TYR A 59 11.59 9.94 10.73
N MET A 60 10.80 9.20 9.95
CA MET A 60 10.82 7.74 9.95
C MET A 60 10.51 7.22 8.55
N GLU A 61 10.72 5.92 8.31
CA GLU A 61 10.38 5.31 7.02
C GLU A 61 8.88 5.37 6.77
N ALA A 62 8.47 5.61 5.51
CA ALA A 62 7.07 5.81 5.15
C ALA A 62 6.20 4.60 5.50
N TRP A 63 6.73 3.38 5.34
CA TRP A 63 6.02 2.15 5.70
C TRP A 63 5.75 2.04 7.21
N LEU A 64 6.62 2.59 8.07
CA LEU A 64 6.39 2.65 9.52
C LEU A 64 5.29 3.65 9.84
N ALA A 65 5.32 4.81 9.19
CA ALA A 65 4.26 5.80 9.36
C ALA A 65 2.91 5.25 8.91
N GLU A 66 2.83 4.50 7.80
CA GLU A 66 1.60 3.82 7.38
C GLU A 66 1.13 2.77 8.39
N MET A 67 2.05 2.03 9.00
CA MET A 67 1.70 1.03 10.01
C MET A 67 1.16 1.67 11.29
N ILE A 68 1.71 2.82 11.70
CA ILE A 68 1.31 3.53 12.93
C ILE A 68 0.02 4.34 12.70
N PHE A 69 -0.07 5.08 11.61
CA PHE A 69 -1.18 6.01 11.34
C PHE A 69 -2.28 5.39 10.47
N GLY A 70 -2.13 4.13 10.08
CA GLY A 70 -3.03 3.43 9.18
C GLY A 70 -2.87 3.82 7.71
N PRO A 71 -3.45 3.01 6.79
CA PRO A 71 -3.43 3.30 5.37
C PRO A 71 -4.11 4.64 5.09
N ASN A 72 -3.52 5.45 4.22
CA ASN A 72 -3.97 6.81 3.94
C ASN A 72 -4.12 7.68 5.20
N ARG A 73 -3.41 7.34 6.29
CA ARG A 73 -3.40 8.09 7.55
C ARG A 73 -4.77 8.15 8.23
N SER A 74 -5.54 7.05 8.15
CA SER A 74 -6.90 6.95 8.68
C SER A 74 -6.99 7.11 10.20
N LEU A 75 -5.95 6.76 10.94
CA LEU A 75 -5.92 6.81 12.41
C LEU A 75 -5.44 8.16 12.95
N ILE A 76 -5.01 9.11 12.11
CA ILE A 76 -4.47 10.39 12.58
C ILE A 76 -5.46 11.10 13.51
N SER A 77 -6.72 11.26 13.10
CA SER A 77 -7.69 12.01 13.91
C SER A 77 -7.98 11.36 15.26
N GLU A 78 -7.97 10.03 15.33
CA GLU A 78 -8.15 9.30 16.58
C GLU A 78 -6.93 9.48 17.50
N ILE A 79 -5.72 9.31 16.96
CA ILE A 79 -4.47 9.52 17.71
C ILE A 79 -4.37 10.96 18.19
N GLU A 80 -4.70 11.93 17.35
CA GLU A 80 -4.70 13.36 17.71
C GLU A 80 -5.64 13.64 18.88
N TRP A 81 -6.86 13.11 18.82
CA TRP A 81 -7.86 13.27 19.88
C TRP A 81 -7.42 12.62 21.20
N ILE A 82 -6.92 11.38 21.16
CA ILE A 82 -6.51 10.66 22.38
C ILE A 82 -5.25 11.27 22.99
N SER A 83 -4.29 11.65 22.16
CA SER A 83 -3.02 12.22 22.62
C SER A 83 -3.11 13.70 23.00
N GLN A 84 -4.18 14.37 22.58
CA GLN A 84 -4.33 15.83 22.68
C GLN A 84 -3.14 16.56 22.02
N ALA A 85 -2.71 16.05 20.87
CA ALA A 85 -1.64 16.60 20.03
C ALA A 85 -2.14 16.69 18.59
N LEU A 86 -1.73 17.70 17.84
CA LEU A 86 -2.05 17.78 16.41
C LEU A 86 -0.86 17.22 15.61
N LEU A 87 -1.16 16.39 14.62
CA LEU A 87 -0.17 15.63 13.87
C LEU A 87 -0.26 15.92 12.38
N ARG A 88 0.85 16.38 11.81
CA ARG A 88 1.04 16.41 10.36
C ARG A 88 1.96 15.27 9.97
N VAL A 89 1.61 14.61 8.88
CA VAL A 89 2.44 13.58 8.27
C VAL A 89 2.62 14.00 6.83
N ASP A 90 3.84 14.12 6.37
CA ASP A 90 4.16 14.43 4.98
C ASP A 90 5.13 13.38 4.44
N THR A 91 4.90 12.94 3.21
CA THR A 91 5.83 12.03 2.54
C THR A 91 6.96 12.85 1.96
N VAL A 92 8.20 12.50 2.32
CA VAL A 92 9.43 13.14 1.86
C VAL A 92 10.32 12.08 1.21
N ASP A 93 11.45 12.51 0.63
CA ASP A 93 12.42 11.63 -0.05
C ASP A 93 11.75 10.67 -1.06
N SER A 94 10.97 11.24 -1.97
CA SER A 94 10.23 10.48 -3.00
C SER A 94 9.29 9.39 -2.44
N GLY A 95 8.80 9.56 -1.20
CA GLY A 95 7.88 8.62 -0.55
C GLY A 95 8.56 7.50 0.24
N LYS A 96 9.89 7.51 0.38
CA LYS A 96 10.61 6.53 1.21
C LYS A 96 10.55 6.86 2.69
N MET A 97 10.48 8.15 3.00
CA MET A 97 10.46 8.67 4.36
C MET A 97 9.19 9.47 4.60
N ALA A 98 8.79 9.54 5.86
CA ALA A 98 7.73 10.38 6.35
C ALA A 98 8.30 11.38 7.36
N GLU A 99 7.99 12.64 7.15
CA GLU A 99 8.15 13.71 8.13
C GLU A 99 6.88 13.74 9.00
N ILE A 100 7.04 13.57 10.31
CA ILE A 100 5.94 13.75 11.27
C ILE A 100 6.19 15.06 12.02
N THR A 101 5.27 15.99 11.88
CA THR A 101 5.23 17.24 12.64
C THR A 101 4.24 17.08 13.80
N ILE A 102 4.69 17.34 15.02
CA ILE A 102 3.88 17.27 16.24
C ILE A 102 3.72 18.67 16.82
N TYR A 103 2.47 19.10 16.92
CA TYR A 103 2.09 20.33 17.62
C TYR A 103 1.47 19.97 18.96
N GLY A 104 1.68 20.84 19.95
CA GLY A 104 1.17 20.62 21.30
C GLY A 104 2.06 21.23 22.38
N ARG A 105 1.62 21.09 23.63
CA ARG A 105 2.44 21.39 24.81
C ARG A 105 3.79 20.65 24.77
N PRO A 106 4.87 21.23 25.29
CA PRO A 106 6.20 20.61 25.29
C PRO A 106 6.24 19.19 25.86
N SER A 107 5.53 18.93 26.96
CA SER A 107 5.43 17.59 27.57
C SER A 107 4.73 16.58 26.67
N VAL A 108 3.64 16.99 26.00
CA VAL A 108 2.89 16.16 25.06
C VAL A 108 3.75 15.84 23.83
N LYS A 109 4.45 16.83 23.27
CA LYS A 109 5.38 16.64 22.14
C LYS A 109 6.45 15.60 22.46
N ASN A 110 7.10 15.72 23.62
CA ASN A 110 8.14 14.77 24.03
C ASN A 110 7.57 13.36 24.27
N ARG A 111 6.39 13.27 24.90
CA ARG A 111 5.71 11.98 25.09
C ARG A 111 5.39 11.32 23.75
N MET A 112 4.84 12.08 22.80
CA MET A 112 4.50 11.56 21.47
C MET A 112 5.73 11.17 20.67
N LYS A 113 6.82 11.95 20.73
CA LYS A 113 8.11 11.55 20.14
C LYS A 113 8.55 10.18 20.65
N ASN A 114 8.50 9.95 21.96
CA ASN A 114 8.93 8.68 22.56
C ASN A 114 8.01 7.53 22.15
N ILE A 115 6.69 7.73 22.15
CA ILE A 115 5.72 6.71 21.72
C ILE A 115 5.96 6.33 20.26
N LEU A 116 6.06 7.32 19.36
CA LEU A 116 6.26 7.08 17.93
C LEU A 116 7.60 6.39 17.64
N SER A 117 8.68 6.82 18.30
CA SER A 117 9.98 6.15 18.18
C SER A 117 9.94 4.70 18.66
N ASN A 118 9.29 4.44 19.80
CA ASN A 118 9.18 3.08 20.33
C ASN A 118 8.36 2.17 19.42
N LEU A 119 7.23 2.67 18.89
CA LEU A 119 6.43 1.93 17.91
C LEU A 119 7.23 1.64 16.63
N ALA A 120 8.00 2.62 16.15
CA ALA A 120 8.86 2.44 14.99
C ALA A 120 9.90 1.33 15.24
N THR A 121 10.59 1.35 16.38
CA THR A 121 11.55 0.31 16.77
C THR A 121 10.88 -1.06 16.87
N TRP A 122 9.74 -1.14 17.56
CA TRP A 122 8.98 -2.38 17.70
C TRP A 122 8.60 -2.98 16.34
N HIS A 123 8.09 -2.15 15.42
CA HIS A 123 7.74 -2.59 14.07
C HIS A 123 8.95 -3.06 13.27
N LYS A 124 10.10 -2.38 13.38
CA LYS A 124 11.35 -2.81 12.73
C LYS A 124 11.79 -4.19 13.22
N GLU A 125 11.83 -4.39 14.53
CA GLU A 125 12.22 -5.66 15.14
C GLU A 125 11.29 -6.80 14.70
N HIS A 126 9.98 -6.58 14.71
CA HIS A 126 9.00 -7.60 14.33
C HIS A 126 8.99 -7.87 12.82
N HIS A 127 9.31 -6.87 11.99
CA HIS A 127 9.46 -7.06 10.55
C HIS A 127 10.68 -7.93 10.23
N VAL A 128 11.81 -7.68 10.89
CA VAL A 128 13.03 -8.49 10.76
C VAL A 128 12.78 -9.93 11.21
N GLN A 129 12.16 -10.13 12.38
CA GLN A 129 11.86 -11.47 12.89
C GLN A 129 10.89 -12.28 12.00
N ARG A 130 9.98 -11.64 11.26
CA ARG A 130 9.12 -12.30 10.28
C ARG A 130 9.86 -12.65 8.98
N GLY A 131 10.80 -11.81 8.55
CA GLY A 131 11.68 -12.08 7.41
C GLY A 131 12.73 -13.17 7.71
N GLU A 132 13.15 -13.28 8.97
CA GLU A 132 14.10 -14.27 9.48
C GLU A 132 13.43 -15.58 9.94
N ARG A 133 12.25 -15.93 9.40
CA ARG A 133 11.74 -17.31 9.45
C ARG A 133 12.10 -18.09 8.16
N PRO A 134 13.38 -18.43 7.88
CA PRO A 134 13.64 -19.48 6.92
C PRO A 134 13.28 -20.81 7.60
N LEU A 135 12.20 -21.43 7.14
CA LEU A 135 12.06 -22.89 7.06
C LEU A 135 12.57 -23.71 8.26
N ARG A 136 12.18 -23.37 9.50
CA ARG A 136 12.40 -24.29 10.63
C ARG A 136 11.48 -25.51 10.61
N THR A 137 10.53 -25.56 9.68
CA THR A 137 9.57 -26.67 9.52
C THR A 137 10.05 -27.81 8.62
N GLN A 138 11.15 -27.68 7.85
CA GLN A 138 11.66 -28.83 7.10
C GLN A 138 12.67 -29.67 7.88
N VAL A 139 13.37 -29.08 8.85
CA VAL A 139 14.34 -29.86 9.63
C VAL A 139 13.62 -30.92 10.47
N LEU A 140 12.45 -30.60 11.05
CA LEU A 140 11.67 -31.53 11.90
C LEU A 140 10.98 -32.68 11.13
N ALA A 141 10.73 -32.49 9.82
CA ALA A 141 10.10 -33.51 8.99
C ALA A 141 11.07 -34.58 8.46
N ALA A 142 12.39 -34.32 8.48
CA ALA A 142 13.38 -35.27 7.98
C ALA A 142 13.70 -36.41 8.97
N HIS A 143 13.37 -36.27 10.26
CA HIS A 143 13.68 -37.31 11.26
C HIS A 143 12.55 -38.31 11.48
N THR A 144 11.33 -38.06 11.02
CA THR A 144 10.20 -38.96 11.26
C THR A 144 10.00 -40.00 10.16
N GLN A 145 10.77 -39.94 9.07
CA GLN A 145 10.61 -40.86 7.92
C GLN A 145 11.66 -41.99 7.86
N ALA A 146 12.53 -42.11 8.87
CA ALA A 146 13.59 -43.13 8.93
C ALA A 146 13.29 -44.32 9.86
N HIS A 147 12.01 -44.63 10.14
CA HIS A 147 11.64 -45.86 10.85
C HIS A 147 10.44 -46.54 10.19
N HIS A 148 10.72 -47.21 9.06
CA HIS A 148 9.84 -48.26 8.55
C HIS A 148 10.44 -49.61 9.02
N PRO A 149 9.77 -50.40 9.87
CA PRO A 149 10.27 -51.72 10.22
C PRO A 149 10.08 -52.68 9.04
N PRO A 150 11.03 -53.59 8.76
CA PRO A 150 10.87 -54.56 7.69
C PRO A 150 9.78 -55.57 8.05
N ALA A 151 8.87 -55.81 7.10
CA ALA A 151 7.94 -56.93 7.14
C ALA A 151 8.73 -58.24 7.18
N GLN A 152 8.45 -59.09 8.16
CA GLN A 152 9.02 -60.43 8.24
C GLN A 152 8.07 -61.45 7.58
N PRO A 153 8.61 -62.51 6.95
CA PRO A 153 7.87 -63.50 6.17
C PRO A 153 6.98 -64.43 7.01
#